data_AF-A0A1G6FEX9-F1
#
_entry.id   AF-A0A1G6FEX9-F1
#
_cell.length_a   1.000
_cell.length_b   1.000
_cell.length_c   1.000
_cell.angle_alpha   90.00
_cell.angle_beta   90.00
_cell.angle_gamma   90.00
#
_symmetry.space_group_name_H-M   'P 1'
#
loop_
_entity.id
_entity.type
_entity.pdbx_description
1 polymer ?
#
loop_
_entity_poly.entity_id
_entity_poly.type
_entity_poly.pdbx_seq_one_letter_code
_entity_poly.pdbx_strand_id
1 'polypeptide(L)' 'KIMRHKDHILNTIELGVTNARIEATNNKIKLLIRKAYGFRDVDSMIDMVLLYCSDLKIPLPNRNRVKYA' A
#
# COMPACT_ATOMS: atom_id res chain seq x y z
N LYS A 1 -5.17 28.48 -3.69
CA LYS A 1 -4.34 27.22 -3.67
C LYS A 1 -4.76 26.31 -2.52
N ILE A 2 -4.86 26.82 -1.28
CA ILE A 2 -5.23 26.04 -0.08
C ILE A 2 -6.64 25.42 -0.19
N MET A 3 -7.64 26.19 -0.65
CA MET A 3 -9.03 25.71 -0.73
C MET A 3 -9.24 24.48 -1.65
N ARG A 4 -8.37 24.24 -2.64
CA ARG A 4 -8.46 23.06 -3.53
C ARG A 4 -8.00 21.76 -2.85
N HIS A 5 -7.25 21.88 -1.77
CA HIS A 5 -6.70 20.73 -1.02
C HIS A 5 -7.29 20.65 0.40
N LYS A 6 -8.35 21.42 0.68
CA LYS A 6 -8.94 21.52 2.02
C LYS A 6 -9.27 20.14 2.59
N ASP A 7 -9.89 19.28 1.79
CA ASP A 7 -10.31 17.95 2.24
C ASP A 7 -9.11 17.05 2.54
N HIS A 8 -8.06 17.07 1.72
CA HIS A 8 -6.84 16.32 1.98
C HIS A 8 -6.13 16.80 3.26
N ILE A 9 -6.14 18.11 3.52
CA ILE A 9 -5.56 18.69 4.74
C ILE A 9 -6.37 18.23 5.96
N LEU A 10 -7.69 18.30 5.90
CA LEU A 10 -8.57 17.84 6.99
C LEU A 10 -8.39 16.34 7.27
N ASN A 11 -8.37 15.51 6.22
CA ASN A 11 -8.16 14.06 6.36
C ASN A 11 -6.79 13.73 6.95
N THR A 12 -5.74 14.50 6.60
CA THR A 12 -4.39 14.27 7.16
C THR A 12 -4.35 14.58 8.66
N ILE A 13 -5.08 15.61 9.09
CA ILE A 13 -5.22 15.99 10.51
C ILE A 13 -6.04 14.93 11.26
N GLU A 14 -7.19 14.52 10.71
CA GLU A 14 -8.08 13.53 11.31
C GLU A 14 -7.41 12.15 11.46
N LEU A 15 -6.69 11.71 10.44
CA LEU A 15 -5.97 10.43 10.44
C LEU A 15 -4.64 10.49 11.20
N GLY A 16 -4.16 11.68 11.60
CA GLY A 16 -2.91 11.87 12.33
C GLY A 16 -1.66 11.38 11.59
N VAL A 17 -1.69 11.37 10.25
CA VAL A 17 -0.59 10.83 9.44
C VAL A 17 0.40 11.94 9.09
N THR A 18 1.69 11.67 9.30
CA THR A 18 2.72 12.62 8.89
C THR A 18 3.01 12.51 7.40
N ASN A 19 3.36 13.64 6.76
CA ASN A 19 3.76 13.66 5.35
C ASN A 19 4.91 12.68 5.07
N ALA A 20 5.84 12.51 6.01
CA ALA A 20 6.94 11.55 5.90
C ALA A 20 6.45 10.10 5.79
N ARG A 21 5.40 9.70 6.53
CA ARG A 21 4.81 8.34 6.42
C ARG A 21 4.10 8.14 5.09
N ILE A 22 3.42 9.16 4.59
CA ILE A 22 2.77 9.14 3.28
C ILE A 22 3.82 8.98 2.18
N GLU A 23 4.88 9.80 2.19
CA GLU A 23 5.96 9.72 1.21
C GLU A 23 6.73 8.39 1.25
N ALA A 24 6.99 7.86 2.45
CA ALA A 24 7.58 6.53 2.59
C ALA A 24 6.71 5.45 1.93
N THR A 25 5.39 5.52 2.12
CA THR A 25 4.42 4.61 1.50
C THR A 25 4.40 4.78 -0.02
N ASN A 26 4.38 6.02 -0.52
CA ASN A 26 4.43 6.31 -1.96
C ASN A 26 5.70 5.76 -2.61
N ASN A 27 6.85 5.88 -1.96
CA ASN A 27 8.11 5.32 -2.47
C ASN A 27 8.10 3.79 -2.47
N LYS A 28 7.51 3.16 -1.46
CA LYS A 28 7.29 1.71 -1.41
C LYS A 28 6.42 1.24 -2.58
N ILE A 29 5.32 1.94 -2.87
CA ILE A 29 4.43 1.64 -4.01
C ILE A 29 5.16 1.81 -5.35
N LYS A 30 5.91 2.90 -5.55
CA LYS A 30 6.71 3.09 -6.78
C LYS A 30 7.68 1.94 -7.04
N LEU A 31 8.31 1.41 -5.98
CA LEU A 31 9.20 0.25 -6.11
C LEU A 31 8.44 -1.03 -6.47
N LEU A 32 7.24 -1.23 -5.93
CA LEU A 32 6.40 -2.40 -6.26
C LEU A 32 5.91 -2.34 -7.71
N ILE A 33 5.48 -1.18 -8.18
CA ILE A 33 5.10 -0.97 -9.60
C ILE A 33 6.27 -1.35 -10.51
N ARG A 34 7.51 -0.98 -10.17
CA ARG A 34 8.71 -1.37 -10.94
C ARG A 34 8.93 -2.87 -11.00
N LYS A 35 8.63 -3.59 -9.91
CA LYS A 35 8.69 -5.06 -9.87
C LYS A 35 7.57 -5.70 -10.68
N ALA A 36 6.41 -5.05 -10.73
CA ALA A 36 5.21 -5.53 -11.40
C ALA A 36 5.17 -5.24 -12.91
N TYR A 37 6.14 -4.51 -13.49
CA TYR A 37 6.17 -4.22 -14.94
C TYR A 37 6.14 -5.45 -15.86
N GLY A 38 6.43 -6.66 -15.35
CA GLY A 38 6.30 -7.91 -16.08
C GLY A 38 4.89 -8.49 -16.12
N PHE A 39 3.92 -7.90 -15.44
CA PHE A 39 2.53 -8.34 -15.47
C PHE A 39 1.84 -7.91 -16.75
N ARG A 40 0.99 -8.82 -17.27
CA ARG A 40 0.19 -8.59 -18.47
C ARG A 40 -1.05 -7.74 -18.21
N ASP A 41 -1.41 -7.58 -16.94
CA ASP A 41 -2.65 -6.96 -16.50
C ASP A 41 -2.42 -6.04 -15.29
N VAL A 42 -3.20 -4.96 -15.23
CA VAL A 42 -3.08 -3.92 -14.20
C VAL A 42 -3.64 -4.40 -12.86
N ASP A 43 -4.69 -5.24 -12.86
CA ASP A 43 -5.27 -5.76 -11.63
C ASP A 43 -4.25 -6.66 -10.91
N SER A 44 -3.48 -7.47 -11.67
CA SER A 44 -2.36 -8.25 -11.10
C SER A 44 -1.30 -7.38 -10.42
N MET A 45 -1.03 -6.17 -10.95
CA MET A 45 -0.12 -5.21 -10.32
C MET A 45 -0.72 -4.62 -9.04
N ILE A 46 -2.01 -4.23 -9.09
CA ILE A 46 -2.74 -3.70 -7.95
C ILE A 46 -2.78 -4.73 -6.82
N ASP A 47 -3.09 -5.99 -7.14
CA ASP A 47 -3.10 -7.10 -6.21
C ASP A 47 -1.74 -7.25 -5.53
N MET A 48 -0.63 -7.24 -6.29
CA MET A 48 0.71 -7.30 -5.70
C MET A 48 0.97 -6.14 -4.72
N VAL A 49 0.55 -4.92 -5.05
CA VAL A 49 0.69 -3.77 -4.16
C VAL A 49 -0.15 -3.95 -2.91
N LEU A 50 -1.40 -4.39 -3.05
CA LEU A 50 -2.32 -4.63 -1.93
C LEU A 50 -1.77 -5.72 -1.01
N LEU A 51 -1.30 -6.84 -1.56
CA LEU A 51 -0.68 -7.93 -0.80
C LEU A 51 0.52 -7.47 0.03
N TYR A 52 1.32 -6.53 -0.48
CA TYR A 52 2.57 -6.12 0.17
C TYR A 52 2.41 -4.93 1.13
N CYS A 53 1.35 -4.13 0.96
CA CYS A 53 1.06 -2.95 1.79
C CYS A 53 -0.08 -3.17 2.79
N SER A 54 -0.89 -4.22 2.64
CA SER A 54 -1.91 -4.62 3.62
C SER A 54 -1.33 -5.53 4.71
N ASP A 55 -2.06 -5.66 5.82
CA ASP A 55 -1.81 -6.69 6.83
C ASP A 55 -2.57 -8.00 6.53
N LEU A 56 -2.88 -8.26 5.25
CA LEU A 56 -3.65 -9.42 4.85
C LEU A 56 -2.88 -10.71 5.13
N LYS A 57 -3.44 -11.57 5.99
CA LYS A 57 -2.87 -12.88 6.32
C LYS A 57 -3.38 -13.93 5.32
N ILE A 58 -2.61 -14.18 4.27
CA ILE A 58 -2.96 -15.20 3.28
C ILE A 58 -2.34 -16.55 3.66
N PRO A 59 -3.15 -17.62 3.81
CA PRO A 59 -2.62 -18.97 3.94
C PRO A 59 -2.05 -19.39 2.58
N LEU A 60 -0.72 -19.50 2.49
CA LEU A 60 -0.08 -19.96 1.27
C LEU A 60 -0.27 -21.48 1.11
N PRO A 61 -0.60 -21.97 -0.10
CA PRO A 61 -0.65 -23.40 -0.37
C PRO A 61 0.67 -24.07 0.04
N ASN A 62 0.59 -25.22 0.70
CA ASN A 62 1.75 -25.99 1.18
C ASN A 62 2.67 -25.29 2.18
N ARG A 63 2.22 -24.20 2.83
CA ARG A 63 2.88 -23.65 4.02
C ARG A 63 1.94 -23.83 5.21
N ASN A 64 2.24 -24.82 6.05
CA ASN A 64 1.56 -25.00 7.33
C ASN A 64 1.57 -23.67 8.07
N ARG A 65 0.39 -23.21 8.53
CA ARG A 65 0.25 -21.97 9.31
C ARG A 65 1.13 -22.10 10.54
N VAL A 66 2.30 -21.48 10.53
CA VAL A 66 3.10 -21.34 11.75
C VAL A 66 2.30 -20.39 12.63
N LYS A 67 1.72 -20.93 13.70
CA LYS A 67 1.02 -20.17 14.72
C LYS A 67 2.06 -19.32 15.45
N TYR A 68 2.37 -18.14 14.93
CA TYR A 68 3.01 -17.13 15.75
C TYR A 68 1.89 -16.48 16.56
N ALA A 69 1.90 -16.82 17.86
CA ALA A 69 1.12 -16.19 18.91
C ALA A 69 1.49 -14.71 19.05
#